data_AF-A0AAD6E3U0-F1
#
_entry.id   AF-A0AAD6E3U0-F1
#
_cell.length_a   1.000
_cell.length_b   1.000
_cell.length_c   1.000
_cell.angle_alpha   90.00
_cell.angle_beta   90.00
_cell.angle_gamma   90.00
#
_symmetry.space_group_name_H-M   'P 1'
#
loop_
_entity.id
_entity.type
_entity.pdbx_description
1 polymer ?
#
loop_
_entity_poly.entity_id
_entity_poly.type
_entity_poly.pdbx_seq_one_letter_code
_entity_poly.pdbx_strand_id
1 'polypeptide(L)'
;MFEKSSPSTVKMPLFRLKTVFPLIALVSIGVFFWCMERYDRTAFIRFKNPIDRVNLATSNTPNLDPSSQATLDTASNTCENYTRAYFRPRHVNPDAEFHTLEDIEKPVLPPMVQMERGMVVSPVNKQESFICPEIIDVDVAADDDVEETSKLLFGLATTVDRLDRLLPSLLYTYGNTKAGLIVLVPESDDDLEKQETYFRNRGLDLTLIASPLDFTARYFGMVEAFIEHIRKHRPHTTWVGFSDDDTFFLSLPTIAKELKLFDEKKKHYIGSLSEASWQVDTFGHIAFGGAGVFVSKPLLDVLWKYYDECQSWGEQPGDQKLGQCIQRFGDTPLTLWPSLYQMDMTDPVDGVYESGRKIESMHHWNSWYSKDVVKMTTVAAAAGRKSVLRRWVFDQEEIVDPSSGEKVRHFWVLTNGYSLVKYTYGKNVPDDAINFDATEKTWPEDPRGFEERLGPLRPAENEGIAKDRWLLSNAYVVGDNVHQFYVREEDEGHSVIEIVWLGPKGGGGGGISDHYIQGTKQQ
;
A
#
# COMPACT_ATOMS: atom_id res chain seq x y z
N MET A 1 -61.21 -40.61 -43.69
CA MET A 1 -60.69 -41.97 -43.39
C MET A 1 -59.33 -41.78 -42.76
N PHE A 2 -59.13 -42.30 -41.55
CA PHE A 2 -57.94 -42.09 -40.70
C PHE A 2 -56.64 -42.55 -41.37
N GLU A 3 -55.54 -41.81 -41.17
CA GLU A 3 -54.28 -42.45 -40.78
C GLU A 3 -53.35 -41.49 -40.03
N LYS A 4 -52.91 -41.95 -38.85
CA LYS A 4 -51.94 -41.34 -37.94
C LYS A 4 -50.53 -41.52 -38.52
N SER A 5 -49.70 -40.48 -38.49
CA SER A 5 -48.24 -40.64 -38.51
C SER A 5 -47.61 -39.88 -37.34
N SER A 6 -46.76 -40.59 -36.60
CA SER A 6 -45.97 -40.14 -35.46
C SER A 6 -44.80 -39.23 -35.90
N PRO A 7 -44.38 -38.23 -35.10
CA PRO A 7 -43.15 -37.49 -35.40
C PRO A 7 -41.91 -38.24 -34.90
N SER A 8 -40.88 -38.26 -35.73
CA SER A 8 -39.54 -38.75 -35.45
C SER A 8 -38.83 -37.86 -34.41
N THR A 9 -38.21 -38.50 -33.43
CA THR A 9 -37.35 -37.84 -32.43
C THR A 9 -35.98 -37.56 -33.05
N VAL A 10 -35.67 -36.29 -33.28
CA VAL A 10 -34.30 -35.83 -33.60
C VAL A 10 -33.51 -35.78 -32.30
N LYS A 11 -32.51 -36.66 -32.14
CA LYS A 11 -31.49 -36.54 -31.08
C LYS A 11 -30.56 -35.37 -31.44
N MET A 12 -30.61 -34.29 -30.67
CA MET A 12 -29.53 -33.28 -30.66
C MET A 12 -28.27 -33.87 -30.03
N PRO A 13 -27.05 -33.56 -30.52
CA PRO A 13 -25.83 -34.07 -29.94
C PRO A 13 -25.56 -33.39 -28.59
N LEU A 14 -25.27 -34.21 -27.57
CA LEU A 14 -24.76 -33.76 -26.29
C LEU A 14 -23.47 -32.96 -26.49
N PHE A 15 -23.52 -31.67 -26.17
CA PHE A 15 -22.36 -30.80 -26.08
C PHE A 15 -21.32 -31.42 -25.15
N ARG A 16 -20.10 -31.65 -25.66
CA ARG A 16 -18.99 -32.20 -24.87
C ARG A 16 -18.57 -31.19 -23.79
N LEU A 17 -18.66 -31.59 -22.52
CA LEU A 17 -18.26 -30.79 -21.35
C LEU A 17 -16.80 -30.26 -21.39
N LYS A 18 -15.92 -30.88 -22.21
CA LYS A 18 -14.49 -30.53 -22.29
C LYS A 18 -14.19 -29.19 -22.97
N THR A 19 -15.12 -28.62 -23.72
CA THR A 19 -14.98 -27.30 -24.36
C THR A 19 -15.70 -26.19 -23.62
N VAL A 20 -16.56 -26.51 -22.65
CA VAL A 20 -17.37 -25.53 -21.92
C VAL A 20 -16.58 -24.92 -20.76
N PHE A 21 -15.77 -25.71 -20.05
CA PHE A 21 -14.96 -25.24 -18.93
C PHE A 21 -13.93 -24.14 -19.28
N PRO A 22 -13.14 -24.27 -20.37
CA PRO A 22 -12.20 -23.23 -20.78
C PRO A 22 -12.90 -21.95 -21.22
N LEU A 23 -14.09 -22.09 -21.83
CA LEU A 23 -14.89 -20.97 -22.31
C LEU A 23 -15.53 -20.20 -21.16
N ILE A 24 -15.98 -20.91 -20.11
CA ILE A 24 -16.44 -20.28 -18.87
C ILE A 24 -15.28 -19.54 -18.19
N ALA A 25 -14.10 -20.15 -18.10
CA ALA A 25 -12.93 -19.50 -17.51
C ALA A 25 -12.52 -18.22 -18.28
N LEU A 26 -12.48 -18.27 -19.63
CA LEU A 26 -12.18 -17.10 -20.46
C LEU A 26 -13.24 -16.00 -20.33
N VAL A 27 -14.52 -16.38 -20.27
CA VAL A 27 -15.61 -15.41 -20.04
C VAL A 27 -15.54 -14.83 -18.64
N SER A 28 -15.20 -15.62 -17.62
CA SER A 28 -14.98 -15.13 -16.25
C SER A 28 -13.81 -14.17 -16.16
N ILE A 29 -12.71 -14.42 -16.88
CA ILE A 29 -11.56 -13.50 -16.98
C ILE A 29 -11.93 -12.22 -17.71
N GLY A 30 -12.65 -12.32 -18.84
CA GLY A 30 -13.12 -11.14 -19.58
C GLY A 30 -14.10 -10.28 -18.77
N VAL A 31 -15.02 -10.92 -18.04
CA VAL A 31 -15.95 -10.25 -17.11
C VAL A 31 -15.18 -9.66 -15.92
N PHE A 32 -14.14 -10.33 -15.42
CA PHE A 32 -13.28 -9.84 -14.36
C PHE A 32 -12.58 -8.53 -14.78
N PHE A 33 -11.91 -8.50 -15.93
CA PHE A 33 -11.25 -7.28 -16.42
C PHE A 33 -12.25 -6.17 -16.75
N TRP A 34 -13.43 -6.50 -17.27
CA TRP A 34 -14.49 -5.51 -17.51
C TRP A 34 -15.08 -4.93 -16.21
N CYS A 35 -15.25 -5.76 -15.18
CA CYS A 35 -15.68 -5.33 -13.86
C CYS A 35 -14.61 -4.47 -13.17
N MET A 36 -13.33 -4.82 -13.32
CA MET A 36 -12.18 -4.03 -12.85
C MET A 36 -12.17 -2.64 -13.51
N GLU A 37 -12.26 -2.55 -14.84
CA GLU A 37 -12.32 -1.28 -15.57
C GLU A 37 -13.49 -0.38 -15.08
N ARG A 38 -14.63 -0.98 -14.76
CA ARG A 38 -15.82 -0.27 -14.28
C ARG A 38 -15.71 0.12 -12.80
N TYR A 39 -15.10 -0.72 -11.97
CA TYR A 39 -14.86 -0.45 -10.56
C TYR A 39 -13.86 0.70 -10.41
N ASP A 40 -12.75 0.66 -11.15
CA ASP A 40 -11.78 1.76 -11.30
C ASP A 40 -12.50 3.06 -11.61
N ARG A 41 -13.46 3.03 -12.57
CA ARG A 41 -14.27 4.20 -12.93
C ARG A 41 -15.12 4.79 -11.81
N THR A 42 -15.53 3.97 -10.86
CA THR A 42 -16.38 4.36 -9.74
C THR A 42 -15.53 4.80 -8.53
N ALA A 43 -14.37 4.17 -8.32
CA ALA A 43 -13.34 4.64 -7.40
C ALA A 43 -12.81 6.04 -7.80
N PHE A 44 -12.70 6.33 -9.11
CA PHE A 44 -12.23 7.63 -9.64
C PHE A 44 -13.06 8.86 -9.22
N ILE A 45 -14.28 8.71 -8.73
CA ILE A 45 -15.09 9.86 -8.27
C ILE A 45 -14.67 10.31 -6.85
N ARG A 46 -14.05 9.43 -6.04
CA ARG A 46 -13.72 9.71 -4.64
C ARG A 46 -12.38 10.42 -4.42
N PHE A 47 -11.47 10.39 -5.39
CA PHE A 47 -10.10 10.89 -5.24
C PHE A 47 -9.85 12.32 -5.79
N LYS A 48 -10.90 13.12 -6.00
CA LYS A 48 -10.78 14.43 -6.66
C LYS A 48 -10.16 15.56 -5.81
N ASN A 49 -9.67 15.28 -4.61
CA ASN A 49 -9.05 16.28 -3.75
C ASN A 49 -7.54 16.06 -3.67
N PRO A 50 -6.73 16.83 -4.40
CA PRO A 50 -5.29 16.81 -4.24
C PRO A 50 -4.90 17.33 -2.84
N ILE A 51 -3.74 16.88 -2.38
CA ILE A 51 -3.08 17.29 -1.13
C ILE A 51 -3.09 18.83 -0.99
N ASP A 52 -3.89 19.32 -0.04
CA ASP A 52 -3.89 20.73 0.34
C ASP A 52 -2.61 21.05 1.13
N ARG A 53 -1.63 21.63 0.45
CA ARG A 53 -0.54 22.34 1.13
C ARG A 53 -1.11 23.65 1.68
N VAL A 54 -1.35 23.70 2.99
CA VAL A 54 -1.72 24.95 3.68
C VAL A 54 -0.49 25.84 3.76
N ASN A 55 -0.32 26.71 2.76
CA ASN A 55 0.60 27.84 2.85
C ASN A 55 -0.04 28.92 3.73
N LEU A 56 0.39 29.03 4.98
CA LEU A 56 0.13 30.23 5.79
C LEU A 56 1.01 31.38 5.28
N ALA A 57 0.56 32.03 4.20
CA ALA A 57 1.07 33.32 3.81
C ALA A 57 0.38 34.42 4.63
N THR A 58 1.15 35.13 5.43
CA THR A 58 0.79 36.40 6.04
C THR A 58 0.53 37.47 4.97
N SER A 59 -0.70 37.96 4.83
CA SER A 59 -1.04 39.40 4.76
C SER A 59 -2.48 39.69 4.30
N ASN A 60 -3.03 40.73 4.93
CA ASN A 60 -4.13 41.62 4.51
C ASN A 60 -5.58 41.10 4.56
N THR A 61 -6.24 41.52 5.65
CA THR A 61 -7.69 41.62 5.83
C THR A 61 -8.38 42.37 4.69
N PRO A 62 -9.40 41.78 4.05
CA PRO A 62 -10.46 42.52 3.40
C PRO A 62 -11.68 42.59 4.34
N ASN A 63 -12.13 43.82 4.63
CA ASN A 63 -13.43 44.06 5.26
C ASN A 63 -14.55 43.44 4.41
N LEU A 64 -15.34 42.55 5.00
CA LEU A 64 -16.60 42.06 4.45
C LEU A 64 -17.75 42.45 5.39
N ASP A 65 -18.74 43.07 4.77
CA ASP A 65 -19.93 43.73 5.31
C ASP A 65 -20.88 42.74 6.04
N PRO A 66 -21.38 43.03 7.26
CA PRO A 66 -22.20 42.10 8.03
C PRO A 66 -23.68 42.25 7.66
N SER A 67 -24.08 41.83 6.47
CA SER A 67 -25.52 41.66 6.15
C SER A 67 -25.77 40.62 5.06
N SER A 68 -25.57 39.35 5.38
CA SER A 68 -26.35 38.28 4.74
C SER A 68 -26.58 37.16 5.77
N GLN A 69 -27.69 37.27 6.49
CA GLN A 69 -28.24 36.16 7.25
C GLN A 69 -28.79 35.13 6.26
N ALA A 70 -28.00 34.11 5.94
CA ALA A 70 -28.53 32.83 5.49
C ALA A 70 -28.85 32.03 6.75
N THR A 71 -30.13 31.71 6.93
CA THR A 71 -30.67 30.87 7.99
C THR A 71 -29.93 29.53 8.03
N LEU A 72 -29.12 29.32 9.06
CA LEU A 72 -28.51 28.04 9.37
C LEU A 72 -29.59 27.14 9.96
N ASP A 73 -29.88 26.04 9.27
CA ASP A 73 -30.78 25.00 9.77
C ASP A 73 -30.30 24.50 11.14
N THR A 74 -31.25 24.43 12.06
CA THR A 74 -31.11 23.88 13.40
C THR A 74 -31.26 22.37 13.33
N ALA A 75 -30.16 21.61 13.38
CA ALA A 75 -30.07 20.24 13.96
C ALA A 75 -28.72 19.57 13.64
N SER A 76 -27.77 19.67 14.57
CA SER A 76 -26.97 18.55 15.10
C SER A 76 -25.85 19.16 15.96
N ASN A 77 -26.03 19.15 17.29
CA ASN A 77 -24.97 19.45 18.23
C ASN A 77 -24.07 18.20 18.35
N THR A 78 -23.29 17.91 17.32
CA THR A 78 -22.27 16.86 17.40
C THR A 78 -21.11 17.38 18.23
N CYS A 79 -20.96 16.79 19.41
CA CYS A 79 -19.79 17.01 20.25
C CYS A 79 -18.75 15.95 19.87
N GLU A 80 -17.53 16.36 19.57
CA GLU A 80 -16.46 15.46 19.12
C GLU A 80 -15.58 15.09 20.32
N ASN A 81 -15.37 13.79 20.58
CA ASN A 81 -14.41 13.36 21.60
C ASN A 81 -13.00 13.39 20.99
N TYR A 82 -12.08 14.17 21.58
CA TYR A 82 -10.76 14.41 21.01
C TYR A 82 -9.64 14.17 22.03
N THR A 83 -8.54 13.56 21.58
CA THR A 83 -7.28 13.52 22.33
C THR A 83 -6.09 13.64 21.40
N ARG A 84 -4.93 14.03 21.95
CA ARG A 84 -3.68 14.21 21.20
C ARG A 84 -2.49 13.63 21.96
N ALA A 85 -1.64 12.90 21.25
CA ALA A 85 -0.34 12.44 21.75
C ALA A 85 0.82 12.90 20.86
N TYR A 86 2.02 12.93 21.42
CA TYR A 86 3.24 13.42 20.77
C TYR A 86 4.32 12.34 20.79
N PHE A 87 4.83 11.98 19.62
CA PHE A 87 5.90 11.01 19.45
C PHE A 87 7.15 11.71 18.94
N ARG A 88 8.31 11.39 19.52
CA ARG A 88 9.62 11.87 19.05
C ARG A 88 10.45 10.68 18.57
N PRO A 89 10.62 10.52 17.25
CA PRO A 89 11.46 9.47 16.70
C PRO A 89 12.94 9.76 16.95
N ARG A 90 13.65 8.78 17.50
CA ARG A 90 15.11 8.75 17.57
C ARG A 90 15.62 7.82 16.48
N HIS A 91 16.26 8.39 15.47
CA HIS A 91 16.79 7.61 14.36
C HIS A 91 18.04 6.85 14.80
N VAL A 92 17.94 5.52 14.82
CA VAL A 92 19.02 4.58 15.10
C VAL A 92 19.58 4.00 13.81
N ASN A 93 20.50 3.05 13.90
CA ASN A 93 21.13 2.40 12.75
C ASN A 93 20.08 1.86 11.75
N PRO A 94 20.26 2.02 10.42
CA PRO A 94 19.38 1.43 9.40
C PRO A 94 19.18 -0.09 9.51
N ASP A 95 20.15 -0.81 10.08
CA ASP A 95 20.12 -2.25 10.34
C ASP A 95 19.44 -2.61 11.68
N ALA A 96 18.90 -1.65 12.42
CA ALA A 96 18.22 -1.93 13.68
C ALA A 96 16.96 -2.78 13.42
N GLU A 97 16.86 -3.89 14.14
CA GLU A 97 15.68 -4.75 14.17
C GLU A 97 14.80 -4.40 15.36
N PHE A 98 13.49 -4.53 15.17
CA PHE A 98 12.48 -4.25 16.18
C PHE A 98 11.54 -5.44 16.32
N HIS A 99 10.92 -5.55 17.49
CA HIS A 99 9.87 -6.54 17.69
C HIS A 99 8.64 -6.23 16.82
N THR A 100 7.85 -7.25 16.51
CA THR A 100 6.61 -7.11 15.75
C THR A 100 5.57 -6.25 16.48
N LEU A 101 5.67 -6.15 17.81
CA LEU A 101 4.91 -5.27 18.68
C LEU A 101 5.81 -4.81 19.83
N GLU A 102 5.99 -3.51 20.01
CA GLU A 102 6.87 -2.95 21.03
C GLU A 102 6.11 -2.26 22.15
N ASP A 103 6.55 -2.45 23.39
CA ASP A 103 5.95 -1.81 24.56
C ASP A 103 6.39 -0.35 24.73
N ILE A 104 5.43 0.52 25.05
CA ILE A 104 5.68 1.84 25.60
C ILE A 104 5.11 1.85 27.01
N GLU A 105 6.02 1.93 28.00
CA GLU A 105 5.66 1.86 29.43
C GLU A 105 5.02 3.16 29.95
N LYS A 106 5.26 4.27 29.27
CA LYS A 106 4.76 5.60 29.68
C LYS A 106 3.34 5.83 29.19
N PRO A 107 2.50 6.57 29.94
CA PRO A 107 1.18 6.96 29.46
C PRO A 107 1.25 7.77 28.15
N VAL A 108 0.55 7.31 27.11
CA VAL A 108 0.59 7.90 25.77
C VAL A 108 -0.62 8.78 25.51
N LEU A 109 -1.83 8.29 25.74
CA LEU A 109 -3.07 9.01 25.43
C LEU A 109 -3.63 9.70 26.68
N PRO A 110 -3.69 11.04 26.69
CA PRO A 110 -4.51 11.73 27.68
C PRO A 110 -5.99 11.35 27.56
N PRO A 111 -6.79 11.52 28.64
CA PRO A 111 -8.23 11.35 28.58
C PRO A 111 -8.85 12.18 27.44
N MET A 112 -9.80 11.59 26.71
CA MET A 112 -10.52 12.30 25.67
C MET A 112 -11.31 13.47 26.26
N VAL A 113 -11.29 14.60 25.55
CA VAL A 113 -12.00 15.81 25.91
C VAL A 113 -13.09 16.06 24.86
N GLN A 114 -14.31 16.31 25.32
CA GLN A 114 -15.41 16.67 24.44
C GLN A 114 -15.21 18.10 23.92
N MET A 115 -15.19 18.23 22.60
CA MET A 115 -15.03 19.50 21.88
C MET A 115 -16.35 19.95 21.26
N GLU A 116 -16.58 21.27 21.30
CA GLU A 116 -17.61 21.94 20.54
C GLU A 116 -17.11 22.26 19.12
N ARG A 117 -18.05 22.59 18.23
CA ARG A 117 -17.77 22.91 16.83
C ARG A 117 -16.68 23.99 16.72
N GLY A 118 -15.65 23.71 15.92
CA GLY A 118 -14.47 24.57 15.76
C GLY A 118 -13.33 24.25 16.73
N MET A 119 -13.30 23.03 17.30
CA MET A 119 -12.29 22.57 18.27
C MET A 119 -12.16 23.48 19.50
N VAL A 120 -13.30 24.02 19.96
CA VAL A 120 -13.37 24.79 21.20
C VAL A 120 -13.68 23.81 22.32
N VAL A 121 -12.81 23.76 23.34
CA VAL A 121 -13.09 22.93 24.54
C VAL A 121 -14.38 23.43 25.18
N SER A 122 -15.36 22.53 25.35
CA SER A 122 -16.64 22.91 25.94
C SER A 122 -16.44 23.53 27.32
N PRO A 123 -17.16 24.59 27.70
CA PRO A 123 -17.06 25.21 29.03
C PRO A 123 -17.25 24.22 30.19
N VAL A 124 -17.95 23.11 29.96
CA VAL A 124 -18.19 22.03 30.93
C VAL A 124 -16.94 21.19 31.21
N ASN A 125 -15.97 21.17 30.28
CA ASN A 125 -14.74 20.38 30.35
C ASN A 125 -13.47 21.23 30.57
N LYS A 126 -13.60 22.48 31.00
CA LYS A 126 -12.45 23.28 31.46
C LYS A 126 -11.89 22.66 32.74
N GLN A 127 -11.01 21.65 32.61
CA GLN A 127 -10.18 21.20 33.72
C GLN A 127 -9.37 22.39 34.26
N GLU A 128 -9.28 22.50 35.59
CA GLU A 128 -8.56 23.59 36.27
C GLU A 128 -7.04 23.57 36.01
N SER A 129 -6.48 22.47 35.50
CA SER A 129 -5.09 22.36 35.08
C SER A 129 -4.94 21.56 33.78
N PHE A 130 -4.65 22.24 32.66
CA PHE A 130 -4.25 21.58 31.43
C PHE A 130 -2.83 21.00 31.62
N ILE A 131 -2.72 19.68 31.76
CA ILE A 131 -1.43 18.99 31.83
C ILE A 131 -0.94 18.82 30.40
N CYS A 132 0.23 19.35 30.07
CA CYS A 132 0.85 19.09 28.78
C CYS A 132 1.08 17.57 28.62
N PRO A 133 0.60 16.94 27.54
CA PRO A 133 0.87 15.53 27.28
C PRO A 133 2.37 15.25 27.24
N GLU A 134 2.78 14.08 27.73
CA GLU A 134 4.18 13.66 27.68
C GLU A 134 4.62 13.43 26.22
N ILE A 135 5.89 13.70 25.95
CA ILE A 135 6.50 13.37 24.66
C ILE A 135 7.06 11.95 24.75
N ILE A 136 6.57 11.08 23.88
CA ILE A 136 6.94 9.68 23.83
C ILE A 136 8.13 9.49 22.88
N ASP A 137 9.29 9.16 23.45
CA ASP A 137 10.48 8.84 22.67
C ASP A 137 10.42 7.39 22.16
N VAL A 138 10.55 7.20 20.84
CA VAL A 138 10.59 5.87 20.21
C VAL A 138 11.79 5.75 19.29
N ASP A 139 12.44 4.58 19.29
CA ASP A 139 13.54 4.30 18.36
C ASP A 139 13.00 3.89 17.00
N VAL A 140 13.54 4.49 15.93
CA VAL A 140 13.18 4.18 14.55
C VAL A 140 14.44 3.95 13.72
N ALA A 141 14.44 2.93 12.86
CA ALA A 141 15.57 2.71 11.96
C ALA A 141 15.67 3.89 10.98
N ALA A 142 16.88 4.41 10.80
CA ALA A 142 17.16 5.33 9.71
C ALA A 142 16.92 4.65 8.34
N ASP A 143 16.60 5.47 7.34
CA ASP A 143 16.43 4.98 5.97
C ASP A 143 17.75 4.44 5.42
N ASP A 144 17.65 3.41 4.57
CA ASP A 144 18.83 2.92 3.85
C ASP A 144 19.28 3.96 2.81
N ASP A 145 20.58 3.97 2.54
CA ASP A 145 21.17 4.86 1.55
C ASP A 145 20.69 4.54 0.12
N VAL A 146 20.52 5.60 -0.68
CA VAL A 146 19.92 5.51 -2.02
C VAL A 146 20.91 5.10 -3.12
N GLU A 147 22.23 5.02 -2.87
CA GLU A 147 23.23 4.82 -3.93
C GLU A 147 23.03 3.50 -4.68
N GLU A 148 22.70 2.41 -3.97
CA GLU A 148 22.49 1.09 -4.59
C GLU A 148 21.26 1.06 -5.51
N THR A 149 20.30 1.99 -5.33
CA THR A 149 19.13 2.08 -6.22
C THR A 149 19.51 2.47 -7.65
N SER A 150 20.69 3.04 -7.87
CA SER A 150 21.19 3.40 -9.21
C SER A 150 21.30 2.21 -10.17
N LYS A 151 21.50 1.01 -9.63
CA LYS A 151 21.61 -0.26 -10.37
C LYS A 151 20.25 -0.88 -10.73
N LEU A 152 19.15 -0.29 -10.24
CA LEU A 152 17.80 -0.76 -10.47
C LEU A 152 17.16 -0.02 -11.65
N LEU A 153 16.44 -0.78 -12.48
CA LEU A 153 15.61 -0.26 -13.55
C LEU A 153 14.25 -0.95 -13.51
N PHE A 154 13.19 -0.20 -13.26
CA PHE A 154 11.84 -0.72 -13.17
C PHE A 154 11.09 -0.52 -14.48
N GLY A 155 10.16 -1.42 -14.75
CA GLY A 155 9.32 -1.41 -15.93
C GLY A 155 7.86 -1.52 -15.52
N LEU A 156 7.02 -0.67 -16.11
CA LEU A 156 5.56 -0.70 -15.99
C LEU A 156 4.91 -0.81 -17.37
N ALA A 157 3.75 -1.45 -17.44
CA ALA A 157 2.88 -1.44 -18.62
C ALA A 157 1.53 -0.81 -18.25
N THR A 158 1.27 0.42 -18.70
CA THR A 158 0.04 1.15 -18.34
C THR A 158 -0.33 2.21 -19.39
N THR A 159 -1.16 3.18 -19.03
CA THR A 159 -1.46 4.38 -19.83
C THR A 159 -0.95 5.64 -19.12
N VAL A 160 -0.73 6.70 -19.89
CA VAL A 160 -0.28 7.99 -19.34
C VAL A 160 -1.29 8.55 -18.33
N ASP A 161 -2.59 8.39 -18.59
CA ASP A 161 -3.66 8.82 -17.67
C ASP A 161 -3.62 8.06 -16.33
N ARG A 162 -3.37 6.74 -16.35
CA ARG A 162 -3.21 5.95 -15.13
C ARG A 162 -1.96 6.38 -14.37
N LEU A 163 -0.86 6.60 -15.10
CA LEU A 163 0.40 7.07 -14.53
C LEU A 163 0.26 8.43 -13.84
N ASP A 164 -0.47 9.39 -14.42
CA ASP A 164 -0.72 10.71 -13.80
C ASP A 164 -1.57 10.59 -12.53
N ARG A 165 -2.60 9.73 -12.52
CA ARG A 165 -3.42 9.48 -11.33
C ARG A 165 -2.62 8.85 -10.18
N LEU A 166 -1.68 7.96 -10.51
CA LEU A 166 -0.83 7.26 -9.55
C LEU A 166 0.47 8.04 -9.24
N LEU A 167 0.63 9.24 -9.77
CA LEU A 167 1.84 10.03 -9.60
C LEU A 167 2.26 10.23 -8.12
N PRO A 168 1.35 10.47 -7.16
CA PRO A 168 1.75 10.58 -5.75
C PRO A 168 2.38 9.29 -5.19
N SER A 169 1.85 8.12 -5.51
CA SER A 169 2.39 6.82 -5.04
C SER A 169 3.70 6.48 -5.75
N LEU A 170 3.81 6.82 -7.04
CA LEU A 170 5.03 6.66 -7.82
C LEU A 170 6.15 7.59 -7.31
N LEU A 171 5.85 8.83 -6.94
CA LEU A 171 6.84 9.77 -6.38
C LEU A 171 7.36 9.29 -5.02
N TYR A 172 6.49 8.73 -4.18
CA TYR A 172 6.94 8.12 -2.93
C TYR A 172 7.91 6.95 -3.20
N THR A 173 7.52 6.04 -4.10
CA THR A 173 8.28 4.84 -4.43
C THR A 173 9.62 5.17 -5.11
N TYR A 174 9.57 5.92 -6.21
CA TYR A 174 10.70 6.09 -7.14
C TYR A 174 11.40 7.46 -7.02
N GLY A 175 10.66 8.53 -6.66
CA GLY A 175 11.10 9.90 -6.93
C GLY A 175 12.35 10.39 -6.18
N ASN A 176 12.65 9.83 -5.01
CA ASN A 176 13.81 10.20 -4.20
C ASN A 176 14.85 9.08 -4.17
N THR A 177 15.03 8.44 -5.33
CA THR A 177 15.97 7.35 -5.53
C THR A 177 16.76 7.60 -6.81
N LYS A 178 17.72 6.73 -7.11
CA LYS A 178 18.47 6.73 -8.37
C LYS A 178 17.98 5.66 -9.34
N ALA A 179 16.88 4.96 -9.01
CA ALA A 179 16.31 3.93 -9.86
C ALA A 179 15.68 4.57 -11.11
N GLY A 180 15.89 3.94 -12.27
CA GLY A 180 15.21 4.36 -13.50
C GLY A 180 13.84 3.69 -13.64
N LEU A 181 12.93 4.32 -14.36
CA LEU A 181 11.59 3.81 -14.64
C LEU A 181 11.32 3.83 -16.16
N ILE A 182 10.92 2.71 -16.73
CA ILE A 182 10.46 2.60 -18.12
C ILE A 182 8.98 2.31 -18.10
N VAL A 183 8.20 3.04 -18.88
CA VAL A 183 6.76 2.80 -18.98
C VAL A 183 6.37 2.56 -20.43
N LEU A 184 5.88 1.35 -20.70
CA LEU A 184 5.29 1.01 -21.98
C LEU A 184 3.83 1.48 -21.99
N VAL A 185 3.53 2.37 -22.93
CA VAL A 185 2.20 2.97 -23.14
C VAL A 185 1.66 2.57 -24.51
N PRO A 186 0.33 2.52 -24.72
CA PRO A 186 -0.22 2.28 -26.06
C PRO A 186 0.23 3.38 -27.03
N GLU A 187 0.33 3.04 -28.32
CA GLU A 187 0.49 4.05 -29.37
C GLU A 187 -0.69 5.04 -29.35
N SER A 188 -0.39 6.34 -29.41
CA SER A 188 -1.37 7.42 -29.53
C SER A 188 -0.78 8.58 -30.34
N ASP A 189 -1.63 9.53 -30.73
CA ASP A 189 -1.22 10.78 -31.38
C ASP A 189 -0.66 11.82 -30.37
N ASP A 190 -0.47 11.43 -29.11
CA ASP A 190 0.00 12.33 -28.06
C ASP A 190 1.51 12.62 -28.17
N ASP A 191 1.90 13.79 -27.69
CA ASP A 191 3.29 14.18 -27.56
C ASP A 191 3.92 13.51 -26.31
N LEU A 192 4.47 12.32 -26.53
CA LEU A 192 5.14 11.54 -25.47
C LEU A 192 6.34 12.28 -24.86
N GLU A 193 7.07 13.08 -25.64
CA GLU A 193 8.23 13.84 -25.13
C GLU A 193 7.78 14.90 -24.11
N LYS A 194 6.67 15.58 -24.40
CA LYS A 194 6.05 16.52 -23.47
C LYS A 194 5.53 15.83 -22.21
N GLN A 195 4.90 14.67 -22.34
CA GLN A 195 4.40 13.90 -21.20
C GLN A 195 5.55 13.35 -20.33
N GLU A 196 6.61 12.84 -20.95
CA GLU A 196 7.83 12.42 -20.25
C GLU A 196 8.46 13.59 -19.48
N THR A 197 8.56 14.76 -20.12
CA THR A 197 9.05 15.99 -19.48
C THR A 197 8.20 16.39 -18.28
N TYR A 198 6.87 16.21 -18.35
CA TYR A 198 5.94 16.49 -17.25
C TYR A 198 6.24 15.64 -16.00
N PHE A 199 6.54 14.35 -16.17
CA PHE A 199 6.87 13.44 -15.07
C PHE A 199 8.28 13.67 -14.53
N ARG A 200 9.27 13.88 -15.41
CA ARG A 200 10.65 14.17 -15.02
C ARG A 200 10.77 15.44 -14.17
N ASN A 201 10.06 16.51 -14.56
CA ASN A 201 10.05 17.76 -13.81
C ASN A 201 9.45 17.64 -12.39
N ARG A 202 8.75 16.53 -12.10
CA ARG A 202 8.19 16.24 -10.77
C ARG A 202 9.06 15.30 -9.94
N GLY A 203 10.14 14.77 -10.52
CA GLY A 203 11.14 13.98 -9.82
C GLY A 203 11.19 12.50 -10.18
N LEU A 204 10.50 12.05 -11.23
CA LEU A 204 10.65 10.66 -11.71
C LEU A 204 11.75 10.58 -12.79
N ASP A 205 12.76 9.74 -12.59
CA ASP A 205 13.70 9.33 -13.66
C ASP A 205 13.02 8.32 -14.58
N LEU A 206 12.08 8.82 -15.39
CA LEU A 206 11.19 8.02 -16.22
C LEU A 206 11.46 8.19 -17.72
N THR A 207 11.24 7.12 -18.50
CA THR A 207 11.19 7.12 -19.97
C THR A 207 9.88 6.50 -20.47
N LEU A 208 9.14 7.21 -21.31
CA LEU A 208 7.92 6.71 -21.95
C LEU A 208 8.25 6.08 -23.30
N ILE A 209 7.68 4.90 -23.57
CA ILE A 209 7.88 4.20 -24.84
C ILE A 209 6.52 3.76 -25.37
N ALA A 210 6.14 4.26 -26.56
CA ALA A 210 4.98 3.78 -27.28
C ALA A 210 5.20 2.31 -27.68
N SER A 211 4.21 1.47 -27.43
CA SER A 211 4.25 0.05 -27.78
C SER A 211 3.02 -0.34 -28.61
N PRO A 212 3.21 -1.01 -29.75
CA PRO A 212 2.11 -1.56 -30.55
C PRO A 212 1.53 -2.84 -29.94
N LEU A 213 2.12 -3.36 -28.86
CA LEU A 213 1.67 -4.59 -28.23
C LEU A 213 0.34 -4.39 -27.49
N ASP A 214 -0.48 -5.43 -27.50
CA ASP A 214 -1.65 -5.52 -26.64
C ASP A 214 -1.27 -5.43 -25.16
N PHE A 215 -2.22 -5.03 -24.32
CA PHE A 215 -1.96 -4.72 -22.91
C PHE A 215 -1.24 -5.86 -22.16
N THR A 216 -1.75 -7.09 -22.24
CA THR A 216 -1.15 -8.27 -21.57
C THR A 216 0.24 -8.63 -22.13
N ALA A 217 0.49 -8.29 -23.40
CA ALA A 217 1.74 -8.54 -24.09
C ALA A 217 2.84 -7.52 -23.73
N ARG A 218 2.49 -6.29 -23.35
CA ARG A 218 3.46 -5.24 -22.99
C ARG A 218 4.31 -5.60 -21.78
N TYR A 219 3.76 -6.31 -20.79
CA TYR A 219 4.53 -6.67 -19.60
C TYR A 219 5.76 -7.51 -19.95
N PHE A 220 5.62 -8.54 -20.79
CA PHE A 220 6.78 -9.29 -21.29
C PHE A 220 7.60 -8.47 -22.30
N GLY A 221 6.93 -7.59 -23.06
CA GLY A 221 7.55 -6.58 -23.94
C GLY A 221 8.62 -5.71 -23.26
N MET A 222 8.54 -5.55 -21.93
CA MET A 222 9.54 -4.83 -21.14
C MET A 222 10.94 -5.45 -21.23
N VAL A 223 11.08 -6.75 -21.56
CA VAL A 223 12.39 -7.40 -21.78
C VAL A 223 13.20 -6.66 -22.84
N GLU A 224 12.60 -6.37 -23.98
CA GLU A 224 13.22 -5.60 -25.06
C GLU A 224 13.52 -4.17 -24.62
N ALA A 225 12.53 -3.50 -24.02
CA ALA A 225 12.65 -2.13 -23.57
C ALA A 225 13.79 -1.93 -22.56
N PHE A 226 13.91 -2.85 -21.58
CA PHE A 226 15.01 -2.85 -20.63
C PHE A 226 16.36 -2.99 -21.32
N ILE A 227 16.51 -3.97 -22.21
CA ILE A 227 17.78 -4.24 -22.88
C ILE A 227 18.23 -3.03 -23.71
N GLU A 228 17.33 -2.45 -24.48
CA GLU A 228 17.63 -1.30 -25.32
C GLU A 228 17.99 -0.08 -24.48
N HIS A 229 17.26 0.17 -23.39
CA HIS A 229 17.54 1.29 -22.49
C HIS A 229 18.86 1.12 -21.72
N ILE A 230 19.15 -0.09 -21.21
CA ILE A 230 20.41 -0.41 -20.53
C ILE A 230 21.59 -0.17 -21.46
N ARG A 231 21.52 -0.62 -22.72
CA ARG A 231 22.60 -0.44 -23.71
C ARG A 231 22.87 1.03 -24.02
N LYS A 232 21.82 1.85 -24.14
CA LYS A 232 21.92 3.24 -24.61
C LYS A 232 22.15 4.26 -23.49
N HIS A 233 21.57 4.03 -22.31
CA HIS A 233 21.44 5.06 -21.28
C HIS A 233 21.94 4.63 -19.90
N ARG A 234 21.81 3.34 -19.53
CA ARG A 234 22.10 2.87 -18.17
C ARG A 234 22.92 1.57 -18.13
N PRO A 235 24.18 1.57 -18.61
CA PRO A 235 24.99 0.35 -18.71
C PRO A 235 25.38 -0.25 -17.35
N HIS A 236 25.24 0.50 -16.26
CA HIS A 236 25.51 0.05 -14.88
C HIS A 236 24.32 -0.65 -14.21
N THR A 237 23.16 -0.75 -14.86
CA THR A 237 22.00 -1.49 -14.34
C THR A 237 22.32 -2.98 -14.22
N THR A 238 22.12 -3.55 -13.04
CA THR A 238 22.37 -4.98 -12.77
C THR A 238 21.10 -5.75 -12.44
N TRP A 239 20.02 -5.06 -12.11
CA TRP A 239 18.70 -5.63 -11.83
C TRP A 239 17.60 -4.88 -12.57
N VAL A 240 16.64 -5.63 -13.11
CA VAL A 240 15.39 -5.07 -13.62
C VAL A 240 14.22 -5.55 -12.77
N GLY A 241 13.30 -4.62 -12.47
CA GLY A 241 12.07 -4.88 -11.73
C GLY A 241 10.86 -4.80 -12.66
N PHE A 242 10.12 -5.88 -12.81
CA PHE A 242 8.81 -5.87 -13.47
C PHE A 242 7.76 -5.62 -12.39
N SER A 243 6.86 -4.66 -12.63
CA SER A 243 5.91 -4.19 -11.62
C SER A 243 4.62 -3.71 -12.29
N ASP A 244 3.51 -3.83 -11.58
CA ASP A 244 2.27 -3.17 -11.97
C ASP A 244 2.31 -1.71 -11.51
N ASP A 245 1.44 -0.87 -12.09
CA ASP A 245 1.47 0.58 -11.81
C ASP A 245 0.89 0.94 -10.43
N ASP A 246 0.07 0.06 -9.85
CA ASP A 246 -0.39 0.10 -8.47
C ASP A 246 0.40 -0.85 -7.53
N THR A 247 1.56 -1.36 -7.93
CA THR A 247 2.53 -1.90 -6.97
C THR A 247 3.19 -0.75 -6.21
N PHE A 248 3.13 -0.81 -4.88
CA PHE A 248 3.69 0.21 -4.00
C PHE A 248 4.81 -0.36 -3.14
N PHE A 249 6.02 0.16 -3.29
CA PHE A 249 7.15 -0.23 -2.45
C PHE A 249 7.33 0.73 -1.29
N LEU A 250 7.47 0.21 -0.06
CA LEU A 250 7.70 1.07 1.11
C LEU A 250 9.08 1.75 1.07
N SER A 251 10.09 1.08 0.53
CA SER A 251 11.47 1.58 0.45
C SER A 251 12.28 0.87 -0.64
N LEU A 252 12.48 1.53 -1.78
CA LEU A 252 13.40 1.03 -2.82
C LEU A 252 14.87 0.92 -2.37
N PRO A 253 15.41 1.80 -1.51
CA PRO A 253 16.73 1.59 -0.92
C PRO A 253 16.86 0.26 -0.18
N THR A 254 15.81 -0.14 0.55
CA THR A 254 15.75 -1.45 1.22
C THR A 254 15.69 -2.59 0.20
N ILE A 255 14.89 -2.47 -0.86
CA ILE A 255 14.88 -3.43 -1.98
C ILE A 255 16.29 -3.58 -2.59
N ALA A 256 16.98 -2.48 -2.89
CA ALA A 256 18.31 -2.48 -3.48
C ALA A 256 19.34 -3.18 -2.56
N LYS A 257 19.25 -2.92 -1.26
CA LYS A 257 20.11 -3.53 -0.25
C LYS A 257 19.93 -5.04 -0.14
N GLU A 258 18.69 -5.52 -0.22
CA GLU A 258 18.39 -6.97 -0.19
C GLU A 258 18.86 -7.65 -1.48
N LEU A 259 18.66 -7.02 -2.65
CA LEU A 259 19.18 -7.53 -3.93
C LEU A 259 20.71 -7.59 -3.98
N LYS A 260 21.41 -6.69 -3.27
CA LYS A 260 22.87 -6.69 -3.16
C LYS A 260 23.44 -7.95 -2.49
N LEU A 261 22.63 -8.72 -1.77
CA LEU A 261 23.03 -10.01 -1.18
C LEU A 261 23.24 -11.10 -2.24
N PHE A 262 22.71 -10.92 -3.45
CA PHE A 262 22.82 -11.86 -4.55
C PHE A 262 23.98 -11.49 -5.49
N ASP A 263 24.62 -12.52 -6.07
CA ASP A 263 25.69 -12.32 -7.05
C ASP A 263 25.09 -11.88 -8.40
N GLU A 264 25.11 -10.57 -8.66
CA GLU A 264 24.54 -9.96 -9.86
C GLU A 264 25.09 -10.49 -11.20
N LYS A 265 26.19 -11.24 -11.18
CA LYS A 265 26.76 -11.91 -12.37
C LYS A 265 26.13 -13.27 -12.67
N LYS A 266 25.25 -13.77 -11.81
CA LYS A 266 24.49 -15.01 -12.00
C LYS A 266 23.05 -14.69 -12.38
N LYS A 267 22.38 -15.71 -12.93
CA LYS A 267 20.96 -15.64 -13.25
C LYS A 267 20.15 -15.74 -11.94
N HIS A 268 19.32 -14.75 -11.69
CA HIS A 268 18.39 -14.71 -10.57
C HIS A 268 17.00 -14.31 -11.06
N TYR A 269 16.01 -15.08 -10.60
CA TYR A 269 14.59 -14.82 -10.73
C TYR A 269 14.02 -14.77 -9.31
N ILE A 270 13.67 -13.57 -8.84
CA ILE A 270 13.27 -13.31 -7.46
C ILE A 270 11.91 -12.64 -7.47
N GLY A 271 11.03 -13.06 -6.58
CA GLY A 271 9.70 -12.47 -6.42
C GLY A 271 8.86 -13.30 -5.48
N SER A 272 7.56 -13.26 -5.62
CA SER A 272 6.65 -13.82 -4.63
C SER A 272 5.46 -14.52 -5.29
N LEU A 273 4.98 -15.60 -4.66
CA LEU A 273 3.69 -16.19 -5.01
C LEU A 273 2.57 -15.33 -4.42
N SER A 274 1.40 -15.34 -5.07
CA SER A 274 0.17 -14.83 -4.48
C SER A 274 -0.09 -15.47 -3.11
N GLU A 275 -0.62 -14.67 -2.19
CA GLU A 275 -1.08 -15.15 -0.89
C GLU A 275 -2.28 -16.09 -1.04
N ALA A 276 -3.05 -15.94 -2.12
CA ALA A 276 -4.20 -16.77 -2.42
C ALA A 276 -3.78 -18.03 -3.19
N SER A 277 -3.85 -19.19 -2.55
CA SER A 277 -3.40 -20.47 -3.12
C SER A 277 -4.10 -20.83 -4.44
N TRP A 278 -5.37 -20.46 -4.60
CA TRP A 278 -6.11 -20.71 -5.84
C TRP A 278 -5.59 -19.88 -7.02
N GLN A 279 -4.96 -18.72 -6.77
CA GLN A 279 -4.28 -17.95 -7.81
C GLN A 279 -3.02 -18.68 -8.25
N VAL A 280 -2.26 -19.24 -7.30
CA VAL A 280 -1.09 -20.08 -7.57
C VAL A 280 -1.49 -21.34 -8.35
N ASP A 281 -2.58 -22.01 -7.97
CA ASP A 281 -3.11 -23.18 -8.69
C ASP A 281 -3.52 -22.85 -10.12
N THR A 282 -4.04 -21.64 -10.35
CA THR A 282 -4.55 -21.20 -11.66
C THR A 282 -3.44 -20.72 -12.59
N PHE A 283 -2.53 -19.88 -12.08
CA PHE A 283 -1.52 -19.19 -12.88
C PHE A 283 -0.14 -19.86 -12.83
N GLY A 284 0.10 -20.68 -11.82
CA GLY A 284 1.32 -21.46 -11.63
C GLY A 284 2.24 -20.88 -10.53
N HIS A 285 3.30 -21.64 -10.23
CA HIS A 285 4.35 -21.23 -9.30
C HIS A 285 5.33 -20.24 -9.95
N ILE A 286 4.83 -19.04 -10.23
CA ILE A 286 5.56 -17.91 -10.83
C ILE A 286 5.67 -16.78 -9.82
N ALA A 287 6.61 -15.86 -10.04
CA ALA A 287 6.57 -14.56 -9.38
C ALA A 287 5.39 -13.76 -9.94
N PHE A 288 4.48 -13.34 -9.08
CA PHE A 288 3.31 -12.53 -9.44
C PHE A 288 3.73 -11.08 -9.64
N GLY A 289 3.25 -10.48 -10.74
CA GLY A 289 3.70 -9.19 -11.23
C GLY A 289 3.45 -8.04 -10.26
N GLY A 290 2.27 -8.01 -9.64
CA GLY A 290 1.85 -6.96 -8.71
C GLY A 290 2.64 -6.94 -7.40
N ALA A 291 3.17 -8.07 -6.93
CA ALA A 291 4.09 -8.12 -5.80
C ALA A 291 5.48 -7.53 -6.17
N GLY A 292 5.81 -7.45 -7.45
CA GLY A 292 7.12 -7.08 -7.96
C GLY A 292 8.00 -8.29 -8.25
N VAL A 293 8.64 -8.27 -9.42
CA VAL A 293 9.49 -9.35 -9.92
C VAL A 293 10.86 -8.81 -10.28
N PHE A 294 11.91 -9.37 -9.69
CA PHE A 294 13.29 -8.95 -9.92
C PHE A 294 14.06 -9.98 -10.73
N VAL A 295 14.67 -9.49 -11.82
CA VAL A 295 15.43 -10.28 -12.77
C VAL A 295 16.83 -9.70 -12.89
N SER A 296 17.85 -10.49 -12.62
CA SER A 296 19.25 -10.08 -12.82
C SER A 296 19.56 -9.85 -14.30
N LYS A 297 20.51 -8.97 -14.60
CA LYS A 297 20.96 -8.69 -15.98
C LYS A 297 21.35 -9.94 -16.80
N PRO A 298 22.07 -10.94 -16.27
CA PRO A 298 22.38 -12.16 -17.03
C PRO A 298 21.15 -12.99 -17.40
N LEU A 299 20.13 -13.05 -16.55
CA LEU A 299 18.86 -13.71 -16.88
C LEU A 299 18.10 -12.92 -17.95
N LEU A 300 18.09 -11.58 -17.83
CA LEU A 300 17.48 -10.71 -18.84
C LEU A 300 18.11 -10.90 -20.23
N ASP A 301 19.42 -11.08 -20.33
CA ASP A 301 20.10 -11.38 -21.61
C ASP A 301 19.65 -12.70 -22.24
N VAL A 302 19.32 -13.70 -21.42
CA VAL A 302 18.74 -14.97 -21.91
C VAL A 302 17.33 -14.72 -22.45
N LEU A 303 16.50 -13.97 -21.71
CA LEU A 303 15.13 -13.67 -22.14
C LEU A 303 15.12 -12.90 -23.46
N TRP A 304 16.03 -11.94 -23.63
CA TRP A 304 16.19 -11.20 -24.87
C TRP A 304 16.50 -12.09 -26.07
N LYS A 305 17.38 -13.08 -25.89
CA LYS A 305 17.73 -14.03 -26.96
C LYS A 305 16.51 -14.81 -27.49
N TYR A 306 15.53 -15.06 -26.64
CA TYR A 306 14.30 -15.79 -26.96
C TYR A 306 13.06 -14.89 -26.97
N TYR A 307 13.25 -13.58 -27.09
CA TYR A 307 12.17 -12.60 -26.96
C TYR A 307 11.05 -12.87 -27.96
N ASP A 308 11.37 -12.95 -29.26
CA ASP A 308 10.37 -13.19 -30.31
C ASP A 308 9.59 -14.50 -30.09
N GLU A 309 10.28 -15.56 -29.67
CA GLU A 309 9.65 -16.85 -29.39
C GLU A 309 8.68 -16.73 -28.20
N CYS A 310 9.16 -16.23 -27.06
CA CYS A 310 8.33 -16.08 -25.86
C CYS A 310 7.18 -15.08 -26.05
N GLN A 311 7.41 -14.00 -26.79
CA GLN A 311 6.39 -12.99 -27.10
C GLN A 311 5.27 -13.59 -27.96
N SER A 312 5.60 -14.50 -28.88
CA SER A 312 4.64 -15.20 -29.76
C SER A 312 3.70 -16.17 -29.04
N TRP A 313 3.98 -16.50 -27.77
CA TRP A 313 3.13 -17.41 -27.00
C TRP A 313 1.88 -16.69 -26.50
N GLY A 314 0.71 -17.06 -27.03
CA GLY A 314 -0.62 -16.85 -26.44
C GLY A 314 -0.95 -15.46 -25.86
N GLU A 315 -2.12 -15.40 -25.23
CA GLU A 315 -2.67 -14.19 -24.60
C GLU A 315 -2.67 -14.28 -23.06
N GLN A 316 -1.84 -15.18 -22.50
CA GLN A 316 -1.72 -15.32 -21.06
C GLN A 316 -1.25 -14.01 -20.39
N PRO A 317 -1.57 -13.80 -19.09
CA PRO A 317 -1.05 -12.70 -18.31
C PRO A 317 0.47 -12.52 -18.43
N GLY A 318 0.92 -11.28 -18.29
CA GLY A 318 2.28 -10.86 -18.58
C GLY A 318 3.35 -11.53 -17.72
N ASP A 319 3.10 -11.60 -16.42
CA ASP A 319 3.94 -12.28 -15.44
C ASP A 319 3.96 -13.80 -15.65
N GLN A 320 2.82 -14.39 -16.03
CA GLN A 320 2.75 -15.79 -16.44
C GLN A 320 3.61 -16.06 -17.67
N LYS A 321 3.56 -15.19 -18.69
CA LYS A 321 4.43 -15.28 -19.87
C LYS A 321 5.91 -15.18 -19.49
N LEU A 322 6.27 -14.23 -18.63
CA LEU A 322 7.64 -14.06 -18.12
C LEU A 322 8.12 -15.34 -17.39
N GLY A 323 7.35 -15.84 -16.44
CA GLY A 323 7.68 -17.04 -15.66
C GLY A 323 7.84 -18.28 -16.53
N GLN A 324 6.96 -18.48 -17.51
CA GLN A 324 7.06 -19.58 -18.49
C GLN A 324 8.33 -19.46 -19.34
N CYS A 325 8.68 -18.25 -19.78
CA CYS A 325 9.89 -18.03 -20.59
C CYS A 325 11.17 -18.32 -19.79
N ILE A 326 11.21 -17.89 -18.52
CA ILE A 326 12.30 -18.21 -17.59
C ILE A 326 12.37 -19.72 -17.34
N GLN A 327 11.25 -20.39 -17.12
CA GLN A 327 11.22 -21.84 -16.91
C GLN A 327 11.75 -22.60 -18.14
N ARG A 328 11.39 -22.14 -19.35
CA ARG A 328 11.75 -22.81 -20.59
C ARG A 328 13.21 -22.58 -21.00
N PHE A 329 13.71 -21.35 -20.89
CA PHE A 329 15.00 -20.96 -21.45
C PHE A 329 15.98 -20.44 -20.40
N GLY A 330 15.46 -19.90 -19.29
CA GLY A 330 16.24 -19.27 -18.24
C GLY A 330 16.97 -20.27 -17.35
N ASP A 331 16.49 -21.51 -17.18
CA ASP A 331 17.04 -22.51 -16.24
C ASP A 331 17.43 -21.85 -14.91
N THR A 332 16.46 -21.14 -14.33
CA THR A 332 16.62 -20.32 -13.12
C THR A 332 15.33 -20.45 -12.30
N PRO A 333 15.33 -21.21 -11.19
CA PRO A 333 14.14 -21.37 -10.36
C PRO A 333 13.79 -20.06 -9.65
N LEU A 334 12.50 -19.89 -9.35
CA LEU A 334 12.02 -18.76 -8.56
C LEU A 334 12.59 -18.82 -7.14
N THR A 335 13.24 -17.74 -6.73
CA THR A 335 13.60 -17.48 -5.33
C THR A 335 12.50 -16.65 -4.69
N LEU A 336 11.87 -17.20 -3.66
CA LEU A 336 10.76 -16.53 -2.97
C LEU A 336 11.27 -15.43 -2.04
N TRP A 337 10.61 -14.27 -2.13
CA TRP A 337 10.82 -13.11 -1.26
C TRP A 337 9.52 -12.84 -0.49
N PRO A 338 9.42 -13.31 0.77
CA PRO A 338 8.13 -13.40 1.48
C PRO A 338 7.43 -12.08 1.81
N SER A 339 8.19 -10.97 1.89
CA SER A 339 7.71 -9.62 2.22
C SER A 339 7.19 -8.83 1.02
N LEU A 340 7.19 -9.42 -0.18
CA LEU A 340 6.54 -8.86 -1.35
C LEU A 340 5.12 -9.41 -1.45
N TYR A 341 4.12 -8.52 -1.42
CA TYR A 341 2.72 -8.92 -1.33
C TYR A 341 1.93 -8.61 -2.60
N GLN A 342 1.33 -9.66 -3.18
CA GLN A 342 0.44 -9.54 -4.33
C GLN A 342 -0.95 -9.04 -3.89
N MET A 343 -1.39 -9.44 -2.70
CA MET A 343 -2.66 -9.07 -2.06
C MET A 343 -3.88 -9.36 -2.96
N ASP A 344 -3.98 -10.57 -3.48
CA ASP A 344 -5.20 -11.03 -4.17
C ASP A 344 -6.33 -11.29 -3.15
N MET A 345 -6.79 -10.20 -2.51
CA MET A 345 -7.79 -10.14 -1.44
C MET A 345 -8.76 -8.97 -1.71
N THR A 346 -10.01 -9.11 -1.29
CA THR A 346 -11.00 -8.03 -1.33
C THR A 346 -11.21 -7.38 0.05
N ASP A 347 -11.68 -6.13 0.05
CA ASP A 347 -11.88 -5.35 1.28
C ASP A 347 -12.84 -6.05 2.28
N PRO A 348 -12.58 -5.95 3.60
CA PRO A 348 -11.48 -5.22 4.24
C PRO A 348 -10.22 -6.06 4.45
N VAL A 349 -9.04 -5.48 4.21
CA VAL A 349 -7.72 -6.14 4.36
C VAL A 349 -6.95 -5.69 5.61
N ASP A 350 -7.64 -5.14 6.62
CA ASP A 350 -7.03 -4.56 7.82
C ASP A 350 -6.07 -5.50 8.55
N GLY A 351 -6.38 -6.80 8.58
CA GLY A 351 -5.59 -7.77 9.32
C GLY A 351 -4.17 -7.94 8.78
N VAL A 352 -3.95 -7.69 7.47
CA VAL A 352 -2.60 -7.72 6.88
C VAL A 352 -1.79 -6.52 7.34
N TYR A 353 -2.36 -5.31 7.28
CA TYR A 353 -1.69 -4.09 7.71
C TYR A 353 -1.40 -4.06 9.22
N GLU A 354 -2.31 -4.61 10.03
CA GLU A 354 -2.16 -4.69 11.49
C GLU A 354 -1.37 -5.93 11.97
N SER A 355 -0.84 -6.75 11.06
CA SER A 355 -0.19 -8.04 11.40
C SER A 355 1.20 -7.89 12.02
N GLY A 356 1.88 -6.75 11.83
CA GLY A 356 3.29 -6.58 12.20
C GLY A 356 4.27 -7.34 11.32
N ARG A 357 3.81 -7.95 10.23
CA ARG A 357 4.69 -8.60 9.26
C ARG A 357 5.50 -7.56 8.47
N LYS A 358 6.71 -7.94 8.07
CA LYS A 358 7.53 -7.12 7.17
C LYS A 358 6.84 -7.08 5.79
N ILE A 359 6.43 -5.88 5.38
CA ILE A 359 5.86 -5.62 4.05
C ILE A 359 6.83 -4.69 3.32
N GLU A 360 7.33 -5.09 2.17
CA GLU A 360 8.25 -4.28 1.35
C GLU A 360 7.58 -3.79 0.07
N SER A 361 6.66 -4.58 -0.48
CA SER A 361 5.73 -4.17 -1.52
C SER A 361 4.32 -4.58 -1.17
N MET A 362 3.36 -3.82 -1.68
CA MET A 362 1.94 -4.14 -1.62
C MET A 362 1.26 -3.77 -2.93
N HIS A 363 0.22 -4.51 -3.21
CA HIS A 363 -0.70 -4.39 -4.33
C HIS A 363 -2.08 -4.77 -3.80
N HIS A 364 -3.15 -5.02 -4.53
CA HIS A 364 -3.90 -4.15 -5.45
C HIS A 364 -4.64 -2.99 -4.71
N TRP A 365 -3.93 -2.14 -3.96
CA TRP A 365 -4.52 -1.15 -3.03
C TRP A 365 -5.38 -0.05 -3.68
N ASN A 366 -5.42 0.00 -5.01
CA ASN A 366 -6.20 0.95 -5.79
C ASN A 366 -7.19 0.26 -6.75
N SER A 367 -7.42 -1.05 -6.62
CA SER A 367 -8.27 -1.77 -7.57
C SER A 367 -9.11 -2.88 -6.92
N TRP A 368 -8.54 -3.87 -6.22
CA TRP A 368 -9.33 -4.92 -5.55
C TRP A 368 -9.85 -4.48 -4.18
N TYR A 369 -9.07 -3.61 -3.54
CA TYR A 369 -9.40 -2.95 -2.31
C TYR A 369 -8.90 -1.50 -2.41
N SER A 370 -9.39 -0.62 -1.53
CA SER A 370 -9.05 0.81 -1.59
C SER A 370 -8.39 1.28 -0.30
N LYS A 371 -7.07 1.52 -0.35
CA LYS A 371 -6.31 2.12 0.75
C LYS A 371 -5.39 3.22 0.26
N ASP A 372 -5.44 4.38 0.92
CA ASP A 372 -4.58 5.51 0.59
C ASP A 372 -3.15 5.29 1.14
N VAL A 373 -2.32 4.61 0.34
CA VAL A 373 -0.95 4.26 0.71
C VAL A 373 -0.04 5.48 0.86
N VAL A 374 -0.34 6.58 0.18
CA VAL A 374 0.42 7.84 0.29
C VAL A 374 0.13 8.50 1.64
N LYS A 375 -1.14 8.56 2.03
CA LYS A 375 -1.52 9.05 3.35
C LYS A 375 -0.94 8.19 4.47
N MET A 376 -1.03 6.87 4.35
CA MET A 376 -0.44 5.90 5.29
C MET A 376 1.06 6.13 5.48
N THR A 377 1.79 6.39 4.40
CA THR A 377 3.25 6.58 4.43
C THR A 377 3.71 7.98 4.82
N THR A 378 2.81 8.95 5.00
CA THR A 378 3.17 10.34 5.39
C THR A 378 4.09 10.40 6.62
N VAL A 379 3.93 9.48 7.58
CA VAL A 379 4.78 9.40 8.79
C VAL A 379 6.26 9.17 8.51
N ALA A 380 6.59 8.60 7.35
CA ALA A 380 7.98 8.45 6.92
C ALA A 380 8.73 9.79 6.88
N ALA A 381 8.01 10.92 6.76
CA ALA A 381 8.60 12.25 6.83
C ALA A 381 9.15 12.66 8.19
N ALA A 382 8.62 12.10 9.28
CA ALA A 382 9.15 12.37 10.61
C ALA A 382 9.97 11.19 11.14
N ALA A 383 9.61 9.95 10.80
CA ALA A 383 10.09 8.74 11.46
C ALA A 383 10.80 7.73 10.52
N GLY A 384 11.04 8.08 9.26
CA GLY A 384 11.66 7.19 8.27
C GLY A 384 10.70 6.14 7.70
N ARG A 385 11.03 5.62 6.51
CA ARG A 385 10.19 4.68 5.73
C ARG A 385 9.96 3.37 6.46
N LYS A 386 10.94 2.90 7.23
CA LYS A 386 10.86 1.67 8.05
C LYS A 386 9.96 1.81 9.28
N SER A 387 9.50 3.02 9.61
CA SER A 387 8.52 3.22 10.69
C SER A 387 7.08 2.95 10.29
N VAL A 388 6.80 2.94 8.98
CA VAL A 388 5.45 2.71 8.45
C VAL A 388 4.99 1.29 8.82
N LEU A 389 3.77 1.17 9.35
CA LEU A 389 3.18 -0.08 9.85
C LEU A 389 3.88 -0.74 11.04
N ARG A 390 4.91 -0.13 11.64
CA ARG A 390 5.40 -0.59 12.95
C ARG A 390 4.32 -0.46 14.01
N ARG A 391 4.38 -1.34 15.01
CA ARG A 391 3.34 -1.45 16.03
C ARG A 391 3.88 -1.20 17.43
N TRP A 392 3.13 -0.42 18.20
CA TRP A 392 3.39 -0.19 19.61
C TRP A 392 2.17 -0.51 20.46
N VAL A 393 2.39 -1.18 21.58
CA VAL A 393 1.40 -1.41 22.64
C VAL A 393 1.66 -0.48 23.81
N PHE A 394 0.61 0.16 24.33
CA PHE A 394 0.73 1.16 25.38
C PHE A 394 -0.56 1.33 26.19
N ASP A 395 -0.50 2.17 27.23
CA ASP A 395 -1.62 2.44 28.16
C ASP A 395 -2.26 1.13 28.66
N GLN A 396 -1.40 0.22 29.12
CA GLN A 396 -1.80 -1.10 29.61
C GLN A 396 -2.26 -0.98 31.07
N GLU A 397 -3.54 -1.19 31.31
CA GLU A 397 -4.14 -1.09 32.64
C GLU A 397 -4.89 -2.37 33.01
N GLU A 398 -4.77 -2.78 34.27
CA GLU A 398 -5.52 -3.90 34.85
C GLU A 398 -6.37 -3.39 36.02
N ILE A 399 -7.69 -3.56 35.91
CA ILE A 399 -8.66 -3.24 36.94
C ILE A 399 -9.09 -4.54 37.60
N VAL A 400 -8.86 -4.65 38.90
CA VAL A 400 -9.23 -5.82 39.71
C VAL A 400 -10.48 -5.50 40.52
N ASP A 401 -11.53 -6.29 40.36
CA ASP A 401 -12.73 -6.23 41.19
C ASP A 401 -12.36 -6.66 42.63
N PRO A 402 -12.50 -5.77 43.64
CA PRO A 402 -12.08 -6.07 45.01
C PRO A 402 -12.89 -7.19 45.68
N SER A 403 -14.09 -7.49 45.16
CA SER A 403 -15.03 -8.45 45.76
C SER A 403 -14.95 -9.84 45.12
N SER A 404 -14.80 -9.91 43.80
CA SER A 404 -14.69 -11.18 43.06
C SER A 404 -13.25 -11.58 42.74
N GLY A 405 -12.30 -10.65 42.80
CA GLY A 405 -10.92 -10.85 42.36
C GLY A 405 -10.77 -10.94 40.84
N GLU A 406 -11.84 -10.68 40.09
CA GLU A 406 -11.85 -10.73 38.63
C GLU A 406 -11.07 -9.55 38.04
N LYS A 407 -10.37 -9.80 36.94
CA LYS A 407 -9.53 -8.82 36.26
C LYS A 407 -10.18 -8.40 34.95
N VAL A 408 -10.19 -7.09 34.70
CA VAL A 408 -10.50 -6.49 33.39
C VAL A 408 -9.27 -5.73 32.96
N ARG A 409 -8.75 -6.04 31.78
CA ARG A 409 -7.54 -5.40 31.24
C ARG A 409 -7.91 -4.60 30.02
N HIS A 410 -7.28 -3.44 29.85
CA HIS A 410 -7.32 -2.74 28.58
C HIS A 410 -5.95 -2.22 28.19
N PHE A 411 -5.74 -2.09 26.89
CA PHE A 411 -4.51 -1.57 26.31
C PHE A 411 -4.78 -1.09 24.88
N TRP A 412 -3.84 -0.31 24.35
CA TRP A 412 -3.91 0.23 23.00
C TRP A 412 -2.82 -0.37 22.14
N VAL A 413 -3.12 -0.57 20.86
CA VAL A 413 -2.14 -0.91 19.82
C VAL A 413 -2.21 0.16 18.72
N LEU A 414 -1.12 0.88 18.51
CA LEU A 414 -0.93 1.75 17.35
C LEU A 414 -0.25 0.94 16.24
N THR A 415 -0.87 0.87 15.06
CA THR A 415 -0.23 0.46 13.81
C THR A 415 0.06 1.73 13.01
N ASN A 416 1.33 2.09 12.90
CA ASN A 416 1.74 3.43 12.44
C ASN A 416 1.26 3.74 11.01
N GLY A 417 0.48 4.81 10.87
CA GLY A 417 -0.08 5.19 9.58
C GLY A 417 -1.30 4.37 9.16
N TYR A 418 -1.83 3.53 10.03
CA TYR A 418 -2.98 2.68 9.71
C TYR A 418 -4.12 2.78 10.72
N SER A 419 -3.87 2.44 11.99
CA SER A 419 -4.93 2.37 13.00
C SER A 419 -4.43 2.56 14.43
N LEU A 420 -5.36 2.95 15.31
CA LEU A 420 -5.26 2.77 16.76
C LEU A 420 -6.40 1.86 17.20
N VAL A 421 -6.07 0.81 17.93
CA VAL A 421 -7.04 -0.17 18.41
C VAL A 421 -6.96 -0.27 19.93
N LYS A 422 -8.06 0.01 20.62
CA LYS A 422 -8.21 -0.29 22.05
C LYS A 422 -8.78 -1.68 22.21
N TYR A 423 -8.05 -2.54 22.90
CA TYR A 423 -8.51 -3.85 23.31
C TYR A 423 -8.98 -3.79 24.76
N THR A 424 -10.18 -4.33 25.02
CA THR A 424 -10.69 -4.48 26.39
C THR A 424 -11.02 -5.95 26.63
N TYR A 425 -10.22 -6.58 27.48
CA TYR A 425 -10.34 -7.98 27.85
C TYR A 425 -11.31 -8.08 29.02
N GLY A 426 -12.39 -8.84 28.80
CA GLY A 426 -13.37 -9.14 29.81
C GLY A 426 -12.85 -10.04 30.91
N LYS A 427 -13.72 -10.31 31.87
CA LYS A 427 -13.42 -11.16 33.02
C LYS A 427 -13.04 -12.57 32.56
N ASN A 428 -11.96 -13.11 33.12
CA ASN A 428 -11.46 -14.47 32.85
C ASN A 428 -10.89 -14.72 31.44
N VAL A 429 -10.67 -13.66 30.64
CA VAL A 429 -9.96 -13.79 29.36
C VAL A 429 -8.45 -13.95 29.64
N PRO A 430 -7.78 -15.00 29.12
CA PRO A 430 -6.33 -15.17 29.27
C PRO A 430 -5.53 -14.03 28.63
N ASP A 431 -4.35 -13.74 29.16
CA ASP A 431 -3.45 -12.71 28.61
C ASP A 431 -2.99 -13.02 27.18
N ASP A 432 -2.94 -14.30 26.81
CA ASP A 432 -2.54 -14.80 25.49
C ASP A 432 -3.74 -15.08 24.56
N ALA A 433 -4.94 -14.58 24.90
CA ALA A 433 -6.15 -14.81 24.11
C ALA A 433 -6.07 -14.28 22.66
N ILE A 434 -5.25 -13.26 22.40
CA ILE A 434 -4.92 -12.78 21.06
C ILE A 434 -3.44 -13.05 20.78
N ASN A 435 -3.17 -13.83 19.74
CA ASN A 435 -1.84 -13.95 19.17
C ASN A 435 -1.57 -12.77 18.21
N PHE A 436 -0.88 -11.73 18.68
CA PHE A 436 -0.56 -10.56 17.86
C PHE A 436 0.46 -10.81 16.73
N ASP A 437 1.12 -11.97 16.70
CA ASP A 437 1.98 -12.40 15.58
C ASP A 437 1.19 -13.10 14.46
N ALA A 438 -0.07 -13.48 14.72
CA ALA A 438 -0.97 -14.03 13.72
C ALA A 438 -1.76 -12.91 13.00
N THR A 439 -1.85 -13.04 11.68
CA THR A 439 -2.66 -12.15 10.83
C THR A 439 -4.14 -12.32 11.17
N GLU A 440 -4.83 -11.21 11.41
CA GLU A 440 -6.29 -11.21 11.64
C GLU A 440 -7.04 -11.52 10.33
N LYS A 441 -8.01 -12.44 10.36
CA LYS A 441 -8.83 -12.73 9.19
C LYS A 441 -9.91 -11.67 9.01
N THR A 442 -9.66 -10.66 8.18
CA THR A 442 -10.60 -9.55 7.96
C THR A 442 -11.31 -9.58 6.61
N TRP A 443 -10.71 -10.18 5.59
CA TRP A 443 -11.28 -10.25 4.23
C TRP A 443 -12.41 -11.30 4.13
N PRO A 444 -13.25 -11.30 3.09
CA PRO A 444 -14.39 -12.23 2.99
C PRO A 444 -14.05 -13.63 2.46
N GLU A 445 -12.94 -13.82 1.74
CA GLU A 445 -12.59 -15.09 1.10
C GLU A 445 -12.22 -16.19 2.11
N ASP A 446 -12.16 -17.45 1.67
CA ASP A 446 -11.86 -18.58 2.55
C ASP A 446 -10.45 -18.45 3.16
N PRO A 447 -10.29 -18.47 4.50
CA PRO A 447 -8.99 -18.36 5.16
C PRO A 447 -7.99 -19.43 4.74
N ARG A 448 -8.46 -20.64 4.43
CA ARG A 448 -7.59 -21.79 4.12
C ARG A 448 -6.71 -21.56 2.90
N GLY A 449 -7.16 -20.74 1.96
CA GLY A 449 -6.38 -20.39 0.78
C GLY A 449 -5.23 -19.44 1.06
N PHE A 450 -5.14 -18.84 2.25
CA PHE A 450 -4.08 -17.88 2.60
C PHE A 450 -3.10 -18.37 3.65
N GLU A 451 -3.46 -19.42 4.39
CA GLU A 451 -2.67 -19.93 5.51
C GLU A 451 -1.28 -20.44 5.10
N GLU A 452 -1.10 -20.88 3.85
CA GLU A 452 0.21 -21.28 3.34
C GLU A 452 1.20 -20.11 3.33
N ARG A 453 0.77 -18.91 2.92
CA ARG A 453 1.63 -17.71 2.81
C ARG A 453 1.61 -16.85 4.07
N LEU A 454 0.47 -16.76 4.74
CA LEU A 454 0.29 -15.88 5.91
C LEU A 454 0.50 -16.61 7.25
N GLY A 455 0.51 -17.94 7.25
CA GLY A 455 0.49 -18.74 8.46
C GLY A 455 -0.92 -18.86 9.05
N PRO A 456 -1.07 -19.50 10.22
CA PRO A 456 -2.34 -19.62 10.91
C PRO A 456 -2.96 -18.25 11.16
N LEU A 457 -4.22 -18.08 10.75
CA LEU A 457 -4.94 -16.81 10.89
C LEU A 457 -5.67 -16.78 12.23
N ARG A 458 -5.72 -15.60 12.86
CA ARG A 458 -6.55 -15.38 14.05
C ARG A 458 -7.93 -14.83 13.67
N PRO A 459 -8.99 -15.13 14.43
CA PRO A 459 -10.31 -14.58 14.16
C PRO A 459 -10.33 -13.06 14.36
N ALA A 460 -11.23 -12.37 13.65
CA ALA A 460 -11.43 -10.92 13.78
C ALA A 460 -12.17 -10.53 15.08
N GLU A 461 -12.96 -11.46 15.62
CA GLU A 461 -13.70 -11.34 16.87
C GLU A 461 -13.27 -12.44 17.82
N ASN A 462 -13.02 -12.07 19.07
CA ASN A 462 -12.66 -12.99 20.14
C ASN A 462 -13.70 -12.89 21.25
N GLU A 463 -14.20 -14.02 21.72
CA GLU A 463 -15.17 -14.04 22.81
C GLU A 463 -14.60 -13.37 24.06
N GLY A 464 -15.37 -12.46 24.67
CA GLY A 464 -14.96 -11.72 25.85
C GLY A 464 -13.99 -10.56 25.59
N ILE A 465 -13.61 -10.26 24.35
CA ILE A 465 -12.73 -9.13 24.01
C ILE A 465 -13.49 -8.10 23.17
N ALA A 466 -13.62 -6.89 23.70
CA ALA A 466 -14.10 -5.75 22.92
C ALA A 466 -12.94 -5.10 22.15
N LYS A 467 -13.17 -4.78 20.88
CA LYS A 467 -12.18 -4.15 19.97
C LYS A 467 -12.74 -2.86 19.41
N ASP A 468 -12.14 -1.76 19.86
CA ASP A 468 -12.50 -0.41 19.48
C ASP A 468 -11.44 0.14 18.53
N ARG A 469 -11.79 0.41 17.27
CA ARG A 469 -10.81 0.76 16.20
C ARG A 469 -11.01 2.17 15.67
N TRP A 470 -9.94 2.96 15.67
CA TRP A 470 -9.82 4.24 14.96
C TRP A 470 -8.92 4.03 13.74
N LEU A 471 -9.42 4.37 12.56
CA LEU A 471 -8.68 4.24 11.30
C LEU A 471 -8.07 5.58 10.91
N LEU A 472 -6.91 5.55 10.25
CA LEU A 472 -6.28 6.76 9.72
C LEU A 472 -7.23 7.44 8.73
N SER A 473 -7.70 8.63 9.08
CA SER A 473 -8.58 9.44 8.26
C SER A 473 -7.77 10.46 7.46
N ASN A 474 -6.81 11.15 8.09
CA ASN A 474 -5.98 12.17 7.46
C ASN A 474 -4.54 12.17 7.98
N ALA A 475 -3.59 12.58 7.14
CA ALA A 475 -2.20 12.80 7.54
C ALA A 475 -1.61 13.99 6.78
N TYR A 476 -0.87 14.85 7.49
CA TYR A 476 -0.26 16.07 6.93
C TYR A 476 1.14 16.30 7.48
N VAL A 477 2.01 16.85 6.63
CA VAL A 477 3.31 17.40 7.06
C VAL A 477 3.13 18.88 7.38
N VAL A 478 3.48 19.31 8.59
CA VAL A 478 3.39 20.69 9.07
C VAL A 478 4.75 21.10 9.64
N GLY A 479 5.51 21.89 8.89
CA GLY A 479 6.91 22.16 9.22
C GLY A 479 7.73 20.86 9.21
N ASP A 480 8.43 20.59 10.31
CA ASP A 480 9.17 19.33 10.50
C ASP A 480 8.28 18.18 11.03
N ASN A 481 7.02 18.44 11.39
CA ASN A 481 6.18 17.46 12.07
C ASN A 481 5.22 16.77 11.12
N VAL A 482 4.79 15.55 11.48
CA VAL A 482 3.69 14.86 10.82
C VAL A 482 2.52 14.74 11.78
N HIS A 483 1.34 15.18 11.34
CA HIS A 483 0.08 15.06 12.06
C HIS A 483 -0.73 13.93 11.43
N GLN A 484 -1.15 12.96 12.23
CA GLN A 484 -2.04 11.87 11.82
C GLN A 484 -3.32 11.93 12.63
N PHE A 485 -4.46 11.87 11.96
CA PHE A 485 -5.79 11.90 12.57
C PHE A 485 -6.46 10.55 12.37
N TYR A 486 -6.77 9.88 13.47
CA TYR A 486 -7.46 8.59 13.50
C TYR A 486 -8.88 8.79 13.99
N VAL A 487 -9.86 8.26 13.28
CA VAL A 487 -11.28 8.52 13.51
C VAL A 487 -12.03 7.20 13.70
N ARG A 488 -12.96 7.20 14.66
CA ARG A 488 -13.95 6.15 14.86
C ARG A 488 -15.34 6.77 14.84
N GLU A 489 -16.21 6.23 14.01
CA GLU A 489 -17.62 6.63 13.99
C GLU A 489 -18.37 5.94 15.14
N GLU A 490 -19.19 6.68 15.87
CA GLU A 490 -20.06 6.20 16.96
C GLU A 490 -21.51 6.64 16.70
N ASP A 491 -22.48 6.02 17.37
CA ASP A 491 -23.91 6.26 17.14
C ASP A 491 -24.33 7.72 17.40
N GLU A 492 -23.62 8.43 18.30
CA GLU A 492 -23.94 9.81 18.74
C GLU A 492 -22.90 10.87 18.32
N GLY A 493 -21.91 10.50 17.50
CA GLY A 493 -20.82 11.38 17.08
C GLY A 493 -19.58 10.59 16.69
N HIS A 494 -18.47 11.26 16.44
CA HIS A 494 -17.21 10.59 16.09
C HIS A 494 -16.13 10.95 17.12
N SER A 495 -15.23 10.02 17.39
CA SER A 495 -14.06 10.27 18.24
C SER A 495 -12.79 10.35 17.40
N VAL A 496 -11.91 11.28 17.77
CA VAL A 496 -10.71 11.64 17.02
C VAL A 496 -9.48 11.54 17.92
N ILE A 497 -8.46 10.83 17.44
CA ILE A 497 -7.14 10.76 18.06
C ILE A 497 -6.14 11.40 17.10
N GLU A 498 -5.44 12.43 17.56
CA GLU A 498 -4.34 13.02 16.80
C GLU A 498 -2.99 12.53 17.34
N ILE A 499 -2.18 11.91 16.48
CA ILE A 499 -0.79 11.59 16.78
C ILE A 499 0.11 12.57 16.05
N VAL A 500 0.91 13.32 16.79
CA VAL A 500 1.88 14.28 16.25
C VAL A 500 3.29 13.69 16.37
N TRP A 501 3.88 13.36 15.23
CA TRP A 501 5.27 12.94 15.12
C TRP A 501 6.17 14.16 14.98
N LEU A 502 7.03 14.38 15.98
CA LEU A 502 7.97 15.47 16.05
C LEU A 502 9.21 15.15 15.21
N GLY A 503 9.20 15.54 13.93
CA GLY A 503 10.32 15.19 13.04
C GLY A 503 11.62 15.92 13.40
N PRO A 504 12.74 15.48 12.82
CA PRO A 504 14.04 16.09 13.07
C PRO A 504 14.05 17.54 12.58
N LYS A 505 14.84 18.41 13.22
CA LYS A 505 14.98 19.81 12.78
C LYS A 505 15.53 19.87 11.36
N GLY A 506 14.80 20.52 10.45
CA GLY A 506 15.11 20.53 9.02
C GLY A 506 14.85 19.18 8.33
N GLY A 507 14.05 18.32 8.96
CA GLY A 507 13.80 16.94 8.59
C GLY A 507 12.41 16.68 8.04
N GLY A 508 11.58 17.71 7.84
CA GLY A 508 10.26 17.60 7.21
C GLY A 508 10.34 17.24 5.73
N GLY A 509 10.74 16.01 5.41
CA GLY A 509 11.06 15.60 4.06
C GLY A 509 11.12 14.08 3.95
N GLY A 510 10.00 13.41 4.21
CA GLY A 510 9.85 11.98 3.94
C GLY A 510 10.09 11.75 2.46
N GLY A 511 11.28 11.29 2.14
CA GLY A 511 11.78 11.28 0.77
C GLY A 511 12.07 12.65 0.17
N ILE A 512 11.26 13.69 0.40
CA ILE A 512 11.49 15.02 -0.20
C ILE A 512 12.64 15.74 0.52
N SER A 513 13.87 15.28 0.31
CA SER A 513 15.05 16.00 0.75
C SER A 513 15.10 17.39 0.09
N ASP A 514 15.68 18.35 0.82
CA ASP A 514 15.91 19.74 0.43
C ASP A 514 16.69 19.97 -0.89
N HIS A 515 16.98 18.92 -1.66
CA HIS A 515 17.59 19.03 -2.99
C HIS A 515 16.72 19.74 -4.02
N TYR A 516 15.41 19.93 -3.77
CA TYR A 516 14.53 20.64 -4.68
C TYR A 516 14.46 22.17 -4.50
N ILE A 517 15.13 22.75 -3.49
CA ILE A 517 15.08 24.22 -3.25
C ILE A 517 16.35 24.96 -3.72
N GLN A 518 17.45 24.27 -4.07
CA GLN A 518 18.70 24.93 -4.51
C GLN A 518 18.96 24.95 -6.03
N GLY A 519 17.96 24.70 -6.87
CA GLY A 519 18.13 24.60 -8.32
C GLY A 519 17.51 25.73 -9.16
N THR A 520 17.64 27.02 -8.81
CA THR A 520 17.43 28.14 -9.77
C THR A 520 18.04 29.46 -9.26
N LYS A 521 19.33 29.48 -8.97
CA LYS A 521 20.14 30.71 -9.03
C LYS A 521 21.58 30.38 -9.42
N GLN A 522 21.85 30.22 -10.71
CA GLN A 522 23.05 30.76 -11.36
C GLN A 522 23.02 30.51 -12.88
N GLN A 523 23.03 31.66 -13.59
CA GLN A 523 23.38 31.94 -15.00
C GLN A 523 22.77 31.11 -16.13
#